data_AF-A0A7C7KL85-F1
#
_entry.id   AF-A0A7C7KL85-F1
#
_cell.length_a   1.000
_cell.length_b   1.000
_cell.length_c   1.000
_cell.angle_alpha   90.00
_cell.angle_beta   90.00
_cell.angle_gamma   90.00
#
_symmetry.space_group_name_H-M   'P 1'
#
loop_
_entity.id
_entity.type
_entity.pdbx_description
1 polymer ?
#
loop_
_entity_poly.entity_id
_entity_poly.type
_entity_poly.pdbx_seq_one_letter_code
_entity_poly.pdbx_strand_id
1 'polypeptide(L)'
;MVLNWKTGGLALGLVFFAAVLLVKPIGVSTQFVILDGILWDAVNPEVVTQAEDGAYTSTNAYLAKSGGKYAKNVANPLNYSFIFVLATMLGAGLSSFLRKGVPEDERTIPALWRANFGDSQIKRLTVAFLGGFI
;
A
#
# COMPACT_ATOMS: atom_id res chain seq x y z
N MET A 1 -11.74 -20.91 -8.62
CA MET A 1 -10.79 -21.40 -9.65
C MET A 1 -9.54 -20.54 -9.59
N VAL A 2 -8.37 -21.15 -9.40
CA VAL A 2 -7.08 -20.44 -9.36
C VAL A 2 -6.70 -20.09 -10.81
N LEU A 3 -6.35 -18.83 -11.07
CA LEU A 3 -5.95 -18.38 -12.40
C LEU A 3 -4.63 -19.06 -12.79
N ASN A 4 -4.51 -19.57 -14.02
CA ASN A 4 -3.25 -20.15 -14.48
C ASN A 4 -2.14 -19.10 -14.44
N TRP A 5 -0.98 -19.45 -13.87
CA TRP A 5 0.12 -18.53 -13.67
C TRP A 5 0.62 -17.87 -14.96
N LYS A 6 0.52 -18.53 -16.12
CA LYS A 6 0.90 -17.96 -17.42
C LYS A 6 -0.03 -16.81 -17.80
N THR A 7 -1.33 -17.05 -17.68
CA THR A 7 -2.36 -16.04 -17.95
C THR A 7 -2.32 -14.90 -16.92
N GLY A 8 -2.12 -15.23 -15.65
CA GLY A 8 -1.98 -14.26 -14.57
C GLY A 8 -0.73 -13.40 -14.74
N GLY A 9 0.41 -14.01 -15.08
CA GLY A 9 1.65 -13.30 -15.36
C GLY A 9 1.54 -12.36 -16.55
N LEU A 10 0.92 -12.80 -17.65
CA LEU A 10 0.70 -11.94 -18.82
C LEU A 10 -0.23 -10.75 -18.48
N ALA A 11 -1.35 -11.03 -17.81
CA ALA A 11 -2.29 -9.97 -17.40
C ALA A 11 -1.62 -8.97 -16.45
N LEU A 12 -0.83 -9.45 -15.49
CA LEU A 12 -0.07 -8.62 -14.57
C LEU A 12 0.94 -7.75 -15.34
N GLY A 13 1.70 -8.33 -16.27
CA GLY A 13 2.65 -7.60 -17.11
C GLY A 13 1.98 -6.49 -17.92
N LEU A 14 0.81 -6.75 -18.50
CA LEU A 14 0.04 -5.72 -19.21
C LEU A 14 -0.40 -4.57 -18.30
N VAL A 15 -0.83 -4.87 -17.06
CA VAL A 15 -1.21 -3.84 -16.08
C VAL A 15 0.00 -3.00 -15.66
N PHE A 16 1.14 -3.62 -15.38
CA PHE A 16 2.37 -2.89 -15.05
C PHE A 16 2.85 -2.03 -16.22
N PHE A 17 2.82 -2.56 -17.44
CA PHE A 17 3.16 -1.81 -18.64
C PHE A 17 2.24 -0.61 -18.83
N ALA A 18 0.92 -0.79 -18.72
CA ALA A 18 -0.05 0.29 -18.83
C ALA A 18 0.18 1.38 -17.76
N ALA A 19 0.50 0.99 -16.52
CA ALA A 19 0.79 1.95 -15.46
C ALA A 19 2.02 2.82 -15.78
N VAL A 20 3.10 2.21 -16.30
CA VAL A 20 4.31 2.94 -16.72
C VAL A 20 4.03 3.83 -17.92
N LEU A 21 3.31 3.31 -18.93
CA LEU A 21 2.97 4.04 -20.15
C LEU A 21 2.11 5.28 -19.87
N LEU A 22 1.15 5.16 -18.95
CA LEU A 22 0.15 6.20 -18.71
C LEU A 22 0.56 7.18 -17.62
N VAL A 23 1.28 6.73 -16.58
CA VAL A 23 1.53 7.56 -15.39
C VAL A 23 2.94 7.42 -14.84
N LYS A 24 3.26 6.28 -14.21
CA LYS A 24 4.56 5.98 -13.59
C LYS A 24 4.61 4.50 -13.13
N PRO A 25 5.79 3.96 -12.81
CA PRO A 25 5.89 2.63 -12.20
C PRO A 25 5.04 2.51 -10.93
N ILE A 26 4.37 1.35 -10.79
CA ILE A 26 3.53 1.04 -9.62
C ILE A 26 4.42 0.99 -8.38
N GLY A 27 4.06 1.76 -7.36
CA GLY A 27 4.74 1.79 -6.07
C GLY A 27 3.75 2.06 -4.93
N VAL A 28 3.80 1.21 -3.91
CA VAL A 28 2.84 1.23 -2.79
C VAL A 28 3.50 1.66 -1.48
N SER A 29 4.75 1.28 -1.23
CA SER A 29 5.45 1.48 0.05
C SER A 29 5.46 2.94 0.52
N THR A 30 5.74 3.89 -0.38
CA THR A 30 5.72 5.32 -0.04
C THR A 30 4.35 5.77 0.47
N GLN A 31 3.25 5.19 0.01
CA GLN A 31 1.91 5.62 0.44
C GLN A 31 1.61 5.28 1.90
N PHE A 32 2.22 4.23 2.45
CA PHE A 32 2.15 3.96 3.89
C PHE A 32 2.82 5.07 4.69
N VAL A 33 4.01 5.53 4.26
CA VAL A 33 4.68 6.67 4.90
C VAL A 33 3.86 7.96 4.77
N ILE A 34 3.20 8.18 3.63
CA ILE A 34 2.30 9.34 3.46
C ILE A 34 1.09 9.22 4.41
N LEU A 35 0.51 8.03 4.56
CA LEU A 35 -0.58 7.81 5.52
C LEU A 35 -0.13 8.12 6.95
N ASP A 36 1.03 7.62 7.37
CA ASP A 36 1.60 7.91 8.68
C ASP A 36 1.85 9.40 8.86
N GLY A 37 2.35 10.07 7.82
CA GLY A 37 2.52 11.52 7.79
C GLY A 37 1.20 12.28 7.95
N ILE A 38 0.11 11.83 7.31
CA ILE A 38 -1.23 12.43 7.45
C ILE A 38 -1.73 12.29 8.88
N LEU A 39 -1.58 11.10 9.49
CA LEU A 39 -1.98 10.87 10.86
C LEU A 39 -1.15 11.70 11.85
N TRP A 40 0.14 11.86 11.58
CA TRP A 40 1.02 12.68 12.40
C TRP A 40 0.69 14.16 12.28
N ASP A 41 0.50 14.67 11.06
CA ASP A 41 0.13 16.07 10.80
C ASP A 41 -1.23 16.43 11.41
N ALA A 42 -2.17 15.47 11.44
CA ALA A 42 -3.46 15.64 12.12
C ALA A 42 -3.35 15.82 13.65
N VAL A 43 -2.28 15.32 14.26
CA VAL A 43 -1.99 15.46 15.71
C VAL A 43 -1.05 16.63 15.99
N ASN A 44 -0.10 16.89 15.08
CA ASN A 44 0.85 17.98 15.15
C ASN A 44 0.96 18.69 13.79
N PRO A 45 0.18 19.76 13.54
CA PRO A 45 0.18 20.48 12.27
C PRO A 45 1.48 21.24 11.93
N GLU A 46 2.46 21.28 12.84
CA GLU A 46 3.78 21.86 12.55
C GLU A 46 4.69 20.87 11.81
N VAL A 47 4.25 19.62 11.64
CA VAL A 47 5.02 18.57 10.97
C VAL A 47 5.15 18.85 9.49
N VAL A 48 4.08 19.29 8.82
CA VAL A 48 4.12 19.71 7.42
C VAL A 48 3.80 21.19 7.33
N THR A 49 4.72 21.96 6.74
CA THR A 49 4.56 23.39 6.56
C THR A 49 4.69 23.78 5.10
N GLN A 50 4.09 24.90 4.74
CA GLN A 50 4.20 25.49 3.41
C GLN A 50 4.94 26.82 3.53
N ALA A 51 6.00 26.99 2.75
CA ALA A 51 6.74 28.23 2.63
C ALA A 51 5.97 29.25 1.78
N GLU A 52 6.38 30.52 1.85
CA GLU A 52 5.73 31.64 1.16
C GLU A 52 5.74 31.50 -0.37
N ASP A 53 6.73 30.78 -0.93
CA ASP A 53 6.83 30.46 -2.35
C ASP A 53 5.90 29.29 -2.78
N GLY A 54 5.12 28.75 -1.84
CA GLY A 54 4.20 27.63 -2.06
C GLY A 54 4.86 26.25 -1.96
N ALA A 55 6.17 26.16 -1.68
CA ALA A 55 6.86 24.89 -1.48
C ALA A 55 6.46 24.26 -0.14
N TYR A 56 6.27 22.93 -0.14
CA TYR A 56 6.02 22.18 1.10
C TYR A 56 7.32 21.69 1.70
N THR A 57 7.40 21.66 3.02
CA THR A 57 8.52 21.08 3.76
C THR A 57 8.01 20.40 5.03
N SER A 58 8.91 19.76 5.76
CA SER A 58 8.59 19.10 7.03
C SER A 58 9.73 19.23 8.03
N THR A 59 9.39 19.24 9.31
CA THR A 59 10.37 19.09 10.41
C THR A 59 11.04 17.71 10.39
N ASN A 60 10.43 16.72 9.73
CA ASN A 60 11.03 15.40 9.51
C ASN A 60 11.84 15.36 8.20
N ALA A 61 13.12 15.00 8.28
CA ALA A 61 14.03 14.96 7.14
C ALA A 61 13.60 13.99 6.02
N TYR A 62 12.91 12.89 6.36
CA TYR A 62 12.40 11.95 5.37
C TYR A 62 11.21 12.55 4.59
N LEU A 63 10.27 13.20 5.28
CA LEU A 63 9.13 13.87 4.64
C LEU A 63 9.55 15.12 3.84
N ALA A 64 10.63 15.79 4.24
CA ALA A 64 11.23 16.91 3.50
C ALA A 64 12.01 16.48 2.24
N LYS A 65 12.27 15.18 2.06
CA LYS A 65 13.05 14.65 0.92
C LYS A 65 12.39 14.95 -0.42
N SER A 66 13.19 14.86 -1.49
CA SER A 66 12.72 15.02 -2.88
C SER A 66 12.06 16.39 -3.13
N GLY A 67 12.62 17.44 -2.52
CA GLY A 67 12.09 18.80 -2.62
C GLY A 67 10.71 18.95 -2.00
N GLY A 68 10.46 18.29 -0.86
CA GLY A 68 9.17 18.40 -0.17
C GLY A 68 8.01 17.65 -0.82
N LYS A 69 8.27 16.77 -1.80
CA LYS A 69 7.22 16.02 -2.50
C LYS A 69 6.39 15.14 -1.55
N TYR A 70 6.99 14.59 -0.51
CA TYR A 70 6.27 13.77 0.47
C TYR A 70 5.43 14.63 1.40
N ALA A 71 6.01 15.71 1.95
CA ALA A 71 5.26 16.73 2.68
C ALA A 71 4.04 17.25 1.88
N LYS A 72 4.22 17.56 0.59
CA LYS A 72 3.12 17.96 -0.29
C LYS A 72 2.02 16.89 -0.42
N ASN A 73 2.40 15.62 -0.53
CA ASN A 73 1.42 14.52 -0.62
C ASN A 73 0.70 14.27 0.70
N VAL A 74 1.35 14.55 1.84
CA VAL A 74 0.71 14.52 3.17
C VAL A 74 -0.35 15.61 3.25
N ALA A 75 0.00 16.86 2.90
CA ALA A 75 -0.94 17.97 2.87
C ALA A 75 -2.06 17.79 1.81
N ASN A 76 -1.82 16.99 0.77
CA ASN A 76 -2.77 16.75 -0.33
C ASN A 76 -3.00 15.23 -0.53
N PRO A 77 -3.81 14.61 0.35
CA PRO A 77 -3.97 13.15 0.37
C PRO A 77 -4.67 12.59 -0.87
N LEU A 78 -5.51 13.39 -1.55
CA LEU A 78 -6.21 13.00 -2.78
C LEU A 78 -5.30 13.11 -4.02
N ASN A 79 -4.17 12.43 -3.99
CA ASN A 79 -3.26 12.34 -5.13
C ASN A 79 -3.40 10.98 -5.85
N TYR A 80 -2.89 10.92 -7.09
CA TYR A 80 -2.95 9.72 -7.92
C TYR A 80 -2.46 8.46 -7.18
N SER A 81 -1.35 8.55 -6.46
CA SER A 81 -0.71 7.38 -5.86
C SER A 81 -1.55 6.82 -4.71
N PHE A 82 -2.13 7.70 -3.90
CA PHE A 82 -2.97 7.31 -2.79
C PHE A 82 -4.28 6.68 -3.29
N ILE A 83 -4.91 7.31 -4.28
CA ILE A 83 -6.10 6.77 -4.95
C ILE A 83 -5.80 5.41 -5.59
N PHE A 84 -4.63 5.26 -6.23
CA PHE A 84 -4.22 3.99 -6.82
C PHE A 84 -4.16 2.86 -5.78
N VAL A 85 -3.63 3.12 -4.58
CA VAL A 85 -3.58 2.11 -3.50
C VAL A 85 -4.97 1.75 -3.01
N LEU A 86 -5.85 2.74 -2.81
CA LEU A 86 -7.25 2.49 -2.46
C LEU A 86 -7.96 1.66 -3.54
N ALA A 87 -7.77 2.02 -4.82
CA ALA A 87 -8.34 1.29 -5.95
C ALA A 87 -7.82 -0.15 -6.03
N THR A 88 -6.55 -0.39 -5.67
CA THR A 88 -5.97 -1.73 -5.60
C THR A 88 -6.66 -2.57 -4.52
N MET A 89 -6.87 -2.02 -3.32
CA MET A 89 -7.59 -2.70 -2.24
C MET A 89 -9.06 -2.97 -2.63
N LEU A 90 -9.73 -1.98 -3.22
CA LEU A 90 -11.10 -2.12 -3.70
C LEU A 90 -11.22 -3.19 -4.80
N GLY A 91 -10.30 -3.18 -5.78
CA GLY A 91 -10.26 -4.17 -6.85
C GLY A 91 -10.04 -5.60 -6.33
N ALA A 92 -9.14 -5.77 -5.35
CA ALA A 92 -8.93 -7.05 -4.69
C ALA A 92 -10.18 -7.51 -3.92
N GLY A 93 -10.81 -6.60 -3.16
CA GLY A 93 -12.04 -6.88 -2.43
C GLY A 93 -13.20 -7.26 -3.36
N LEU A 94 -13.40 -6.51 -4.45
CA LEU A 94 -14.42 -6.80 -5.45
C LEU A 94 -14.17 -8.13 -6.15
N SER A 95 -12.92 -8.42 -6.53
CA SER A 95 -12.53 -9.70 -7.11
C SER A 95 -12.83 -10.87 -6.17
N SER A 96 -12.52 -10.72 -4.88
CA SER A 96 -12.85 -11.71 -3.86
C SER A 96 -14.37 -11.90 -3.74
N PHE A 97 -15.13 -10.82 -3.61
CA PHE A 97 -16.59 -10.85 -3.51
C PHE A 97 -17.23 -11.57 -4.71
N LEU A 98 -16.85 -11.21 -5.93
CA LEU A 98 -17.35 -11.84 -7.17
C LEU A 98 -16.98 -13.32 -7.29
N ARG A 99 -15.93 -13.77 -6.59
CA ARG A 99 -15.44 -15.16 -6.58
C ARG A 99 -15.89 -15.97 -5.36
N LYS A 100 -16.93 -15.52 -4.64
CA LYS A 100 -17.49 -16.14 -3.43
C LYS A 100 -16.60 -16.04 -2.19
N GLY A 101 -15.71 -15.05 -2.14
CA GLY A 101 -14.89 -14.73 -0.98
C GLY A 101 -13.68 -15.64 -0.78
N VAL A 102 -13.02 -15.45 0.36
CA VAL A 102 -11.93 -16.31 0.86
C VAL A 102 -12.53 -17.39 1.76
N PRO A 103 -12.19 -18.69 1.56
CA PRO A 103 -12.58 -19.78 2.44
C PRO A 103 -12.29 -19.46 3.91
N GLU A 104 -13.19 -19.83 4.81
CA GLU A 104 -13.13 -19.43 6.22
C GLU A 104 -11.81 -19.84 6.89
N ASP A 105 -11.34 -21.05 6.61
CA ASP A 105 -10.10 -21.61 7.11
C ASP A 105 -8.86 -20.87 6.57
N GLU A 106 -8.94 -20.20 5.42
CA GLU A 106 -7.85 -19.46 4.81
C GLU A 106 -7.83 -17.97 5.16
N ARG A 107 -8.86 -17.44 5.83
CA ARG A 107 -8.96 -16.00 6.17
C ARG A 107 -7.83 -15.53 7.07
N THR A 108 -7.49 -16.34 8.06
CA THR A 108 -6.46 -16.02 9.07
C THR A 108 -5.17 -16.79 8.86
N ILE A 109 -5.22 -17.99 8.30
CA ILE A 109 -4.05 -18.86 8.12
C ILE A 109 -4.08 -19.43 6.70
N PRO A 110 -3.21 -18.94 5.79
CA PRO A 110 -3.10 -19.50 4.45
C PRO A 110 -2.71 -20.97 4.49
N ALA A 111 -3.18 -21.77 3.52
CA ALA A 111 -2.88 -23.20 3.44
C ALA A 111 -1.36 -23.50 3.46
N LEU A 112 -0.56 -22.68 2.77
CA LEU A 112 0.90 -22.81 2.77
C LEU A 112 1.53 -22.55 4.14
N TRP A 113 1.00 -21.60 4.92
CA TRP A 113 1.49 -21.37 6.28
C TRP A 113 1.19 -22.59 7.16
N ARG A 114 -0.07 -23.05 7.12
CA ARG A 114 -0.53 -24.21 7.89
C ARG A 114 0.33 -25.44 7.63
N ALA A 115 0.61 -25.74 6.36
CA ALA A 115 1.41 -26.89 5.94
C ALA A 115 2.85 -26.87 6.48
N ASN A 116 3.43 -25.69 6.72
CA ASN A 116 4.84 -25.55 7.13
C ASN A 116 5.02 -25.21 8.61
N PHE A 117 4.07 -24.51 9.22
CA PHE A 117 4.24 -23.89 10.54
C PHE A 117 3.11 -24.18 11.53
N GLY A 118 2.07 -24.89 11.09
CA GLY A 118 0.89 -25.27 11.89
C GLY A 118 -0.21 -24.20 11.96
N ASP A 119 -1.21 -24.46 12.81
CA ASP A 119 -2.46 -23.69 12.92
C ASP A 119 -2.45 -22.55 13.95
N SER A 120 -1.28 -22.16 14.46
CA SER A 120 -1.21 -21.06 15.43
C SER A 120 -1.40 -19.70 14.76
N GLN A 121 -2.57 -19.08 14.99
CA GLN A 121 -2.89 -17.74 14.49
C GLN A 121 -1.94 -16.67 15.04
N ILE A 122 -1.65 -16.72 16.34
CA ILE A 122 -0.74 -15.76 17.00
C ILE A 122 0.64 -15.85 16.33
N LYS A 123 1.17 -17.05 16.13
CA LYS A 123 2.46 -17.25 15.46
C LYS A 123 2.47 -16.64 14.04
N ARG A 124 1.40 -16.87 13.27
CA ARG A 124 1.25 -16.29 11.92
C ARG A 124 1.24 -14.77 11.95
N LEU A 125 0.46 -14.17 12.84
CA LEU A 125 0.32 -12.71 12.93
C LEU A 125 1.61 -12.05 13.44
N THR A 126 2.28 -12.65 14.42
CA THR A 126 3.58 -12.18 14.92
C THR A 126 4.62 -12.19 13.80
N VAL A 127 4.72 -13.27 13.03
CA VAL A 127 5.69 -13.35 11.92
C VAL A 127 5.33 -12.38 10.79
N ALA A 128 4.05 -12.22 10.46
CA ALA A 128 3.62 -11.23 9.47
C ALA A 128 3.94 -9.80 9.91
N PHE A 129 3.75 -9.48 11.19
CA PHE A 129 4.08 -8.17 11.76
C PHE A 129 5.59 -7.90 11.73
N LEU A 130 6.40 -8.84 12.24
CA LEU A 130 7.86 -8.71 12.23
C LEU A 130 8.41 -8.67 10.80
N GLY A 131 7.82 -9.43 9.87
CA GLY A 131 8.18 -9.40 8.46
C GLY A 131 7.82 -8.09 7.77
N GLY A 132 6.76 -7.40 8.20
CA GLY A 132 6.39 -6.08 7.68
C GLY A 132 7.28 -4.94 8.21
N PHE A 133 8.00 -5.16 9.31
CA PHE A 133 8.97 -4.21 9.85
C PHE A 133 10.31 -4.21 9.07
N ILE A 134 10.68 -5.35 8.50
CA ILE A 134 11.92 -5.55 7.70
C ILE A 134 11.76 -4.93 6.31
#